data_AF-A0A8S0GZC9-F1
#
_entry.id   AF-A0A8S0GZC9-F1
#
_cell.length_a   1.000
_cell.length_b   1.000
_cell.length_c   1.000
_cell.angle_alpha   90.00
_cell.angle_beta   90.00
_cell.angle_gamma   90.00
#
_symmetry.space_group_name_H-M   'P 1'
#
loop_
_entity.id
_entity.type
_entity.pdbx_description
1 polymer ?
#
loop_
_entity_poly.entity_id
_entity_poly.type
_entity_poly.pdbx_seq_one_letter_code
_entity_poly.pdbx_strand_id
1 'polypeptide(L)'
;MLLRLKLRHQTWLKAFFSTVDCTQHVLALLSPRPFEALAAHLSRCTQAQWNQGREQGVLRYYDPRLFLPVSEALTPAQGRVLHGPVIAWHWLDRDHRAQHLLGHYSRHSDAPTAEGFLFDPAQVASLKAWADADWHRREHSATPQHYGLSREEGLMRHLFHSQMAACQQGLQAPEERQAFIRQWLLDNSPFVVDE
;
A
#
# COMPACT_ATOMS: atom_id res chain seq x y z
N MET A 1 -1.16 13.87 -1.55
CA MET A 1 -0.45 14.99 -0.88
C MET A 1 0.08 14.50 0.46
N LEU A 2 1.36 14.75 0.80
CA LEU A 2 1.95 14.37 2.09
C LEU A 2 1.99 15.58 3.03
N LEU A 3 1.35 15.46 4.19
CA LEU A 3 1.30 16.54 5.20
C LEU A 3 2.01 16.10 6.49
N ARG A 4 2.92 16.95 6.98
CA ARG A 4 3.57 16.78 8.29
C ARG A 4 2.83 17.59 9.34
N LEU A 5 2.42 16.94 10.43
CA LEU A 5 1.77 17.59 11.55
C LEU A 5 2.55 17.38 12.86
N LYS A 6 2.40 18.33 13.79
CA LYS A 6 2.90 18.18 15.18
C LYS A 6 1.89 17.31 15.95
N LEU A 7 2.37 16.58 16.96
CA LEU A 7 1.52 15.70 17.79
C LEU A 7 0.31 16.43 18.39
N ARG A 8 0.48 17.70 18.80
CA ARG A 8 -0.60 18.56 19.30
C ARG A 8 -1.76 18.78 18.31
N HIS A 9 -1.59 18.46 17.03
CA HIS A 9 -2.62 18.60 16.00
C HIS A 9 -3.37 17.28 15.73
N GLN A 10 -3.21 16.23 16.54
CA GLN A 10 -3.88 14.93 16.29
C GLN A 10 -5.42 15.05 16.27
N THR A 11 -6.00 15.80 17.20
CA THR A 11 -7.45 16.04 17.23
C THR A 11 -7.90 16.87 16.02
N TRP A 12 -7.09 17.85 15.62
CA TRP A 12 -7.32 18.64 14.41
C TRP A 12 -7.25 17.78 13.14
N LEU A 13 -6.34 16.80 13.07
CA LEU A 13 -6.21 15.90 11.91
C LEU A 13 -7.48 15.07 11.67
N LYS A 14 -8.11 14.58 12.75
CA LYS A 14 -9.40 13.87 12.64
C LYS A 14 -10.48 14.79 12.08
N ALA A 15 -10.56 16.02 12.58
CA ALA A 15 -11.51 17.02 12.07
C ALA A 15 -11.21 17.42 10.62
N PHE A 16 -9.93 17.55 10.24
CA PHE A 16 -9.47 17.84 8.89
C PHE A 16 -9.91 16.77 7.89
N PHE A 17 -9.69 15.48 8.20
CA PHE A 17 -10.17 14.40 7.33
C PHE A 17 -11.69 14.36 7.19
N SER A 18 -12.45 14.80 8.20
CA SER A 18 -13.91 14.88 8.11
C SER A 18 -14.44 16.10 7.33
N THR A 19 -13.60 17.09 7.03
CA THR A 19 -14.02 18.39 6.45
C THR A 19 -13.43 18.69 5.09
N VAL A 20 -12.31 18.07 4.72
CA VAL A 20 -11.71 18.23 3.39
C VAL A 20 -12.40 17.30 2.40
N ASP A 21 -12.70 17.81 1.21
CA ASP A 21 -13.09 16.99 0.07
C ASP A 21 -11.91 16.07 -0.30
N CYS A 22 -11.98 14.84 0.20
CA CYS A 22 -10.91 13.84 0.13
C CYS A 22 -10.86 13.10 -1.22
N THR A 23 -11.46 13.66 -2.28
CA THR A 23 -11.15 13.25 -3.67
C THR A 23 -9.64 13.28 -3.97
N GLN A 24 -8.87 13.99 -3.16
CA GLN A 24 -7.41 14.02 -3.16
C GLN A 24 -6.83 13.14 -2.03
N HIS A 25 -6.57 11.86 -2.33
CA HIS A 25 -5.62 10.95 -1.67
C HIS A 25 -4.62 11.61 -0.67
N VAL A 26 -5.01 11.78 0.59
CA VAL A 26 -4.17 12.34 1.66
C VAL A 26 -3.50 11.23 2.47
N LEU A 27 -2.18 11.28 2.56
CA LEU A 27 -1.39 10.55 3.55
C LEU A 27 -0.78 11.60 4.49
N ALA A 28 -0.99 11.44 5.79
CA ALA A 28 -0.45 12.32 6.81
C ALA A 28 0.46 11.53 7.76
N LEU A 29 1.41 12.22 8.37
CA LEU A 29 2.29 11.62 9.37
C LEU A 29 2.55 12.56 10.55
N LEU A 30 2.93 11.94 11.65
CA LEU A 30 3.46 12.60 12.85
C LEU A 30 4.95 12.28 12.97
N SER A 31 5.79 13.31 13.06
CA SER A 31 7.24 13.14 13.23
C SER A 31 7.84 14.28 14.05
N PRO A 32 8.77 13.98 14.97
CA PRO A 32 9.52 14.99 15.70
C PRO A 32 10.70 15.53 14.87
N ARG A 33 11.07 14.89 13.74
CA ARG A 33 12.19 15.33 12.91
C ARG A 33 11.90 16.68 12.24
N PRO A 34 12.94 17.51 11.98
CA PRO A 34 12.82 18.71 11.14
C PRO A 34 12.30 18.35 9.76
N PHE A 35 11.53 19.27 9.15
CA PHE A 35 10.86 19.00 7.88
C PHE A 35 11.84 18.62 6.76
N GLU A 36 12.91 19.39 6.56
CA GLU A 36 13.89 19.12 5.49
C GLU A 36 14.56 17.75 5.63
N ALA A 37 14.99 17.40 6.85
CA ALA A 37 15.61 16.11 7.12
C ALA A 37 14.63 14.95 6.89
N LEU A 38 13.37 15.13 7.29
CA LEU A 38 12.32 14.13 7.07
C LEU A 38 11.96 14.00 5.59
N ALA A 39 11.79 15.11 4.88
CA ALA A 39 11.48 15.13 3.46
C ALA A 39 12.61 14.49 2.65
N ALA A 40 13.86 14.83 2.93
CA ALA A 40 15.01 14.21 2.28
C ALA A 40 15.07 12.69 2.53
N HIS A 41 14.84 12.25 3.78
CA HIS A 41 14.79 10.83 4.13
C HIS A 41 13.68 10.08 3.37
N LEU A 42 12.46 10.59 3.46
CA LEU A 42 11.27 9.99 2.84
C LEU A 42 11.36 10.02 1.31
N SER A 43 11.94 11.06 0.71
CA SER A 43 12.19 11.11 -0.74
C SER A 43 13.14 10.01 -1.18
N ARG A 44 14.19 9.69 -0.42
CA ARG A 44 15.09 8.57 -0.73
C ARG A 44 14.38 7.21 -0.62
N CYS A 45 13.43 7.05 0.30
CA CYS A 45 12.58 5.86 0.38
C CYS A 45 11.67 5.65 -0.84
N THR A 46 11.56 6.62 -1.76
CA THR A 46 10.83 6.41 -3.03
C THR A 46 11.66 5.67 -4.06
N GLN A 47 12.97 5.56 -3.88
CA GLN A 47 13.84 4.85 -4.81
C GLN A 47 13.78 3.36 -4.53
N ALA A 48 13.47 2.56 -5.54
CA ALA A 48 13.47 1.12 -5.47
C ALA A 48 14.30 0.53 -6.61
N GLN A 49 15.02 -0.54 -6.30
CA GLN A 49 15.79 -1.34 -7.23
C GLN A 49 15.46 -2.81 -7.03
N TRP A 50 15.55 -3.60 -8.09
CA TRP A 50 15.42 -5.05 -8.03
C TRP A 50 16.25 -5.72 -9.12
N ASN A 51 16.22 -7.04 -9.21
CA ASN A 51 17.07 -7.82 -10.12
C ASN A 51 18.56 -7.46 -9.97
N GLN A 52 19.03 -7.44 -8.72
CA GLN A 52 20.41 -7.07 -8.35
C GLN A 52 20.80 -5.66 -8.81
N GLY A 53 19.86 -4.72 -8.81
CA GLY A 53 20.10 -3.33 -9.21
C GLY A 53 20.02 -3.09 -10.72
N ARG A 54 19.68 -4.10 -11.53
CA ARG A 54 19.53 -3.94 -12.99
C ARG A 54 18.23 -3.26 -13.38
N GLU A 55 17.22 -3.35 -12.53
CA GLU A 55 15.95 -2.66 -12.72
C GLU A 55 15.71 -1.68 -11.57
N GLN A 56 15.05 -0.57 -11.89
CA GLN A 56 14.80 0.52 -10.96
C GLN A 56 13.43 1.14 -11.21
N GLY A 57 12.87 1.74 -10.16
CA GLY A 57 11.55 2.35 -10.22
C GLY A 57 11.22 3.19 -9.00
N VAL A 58 10.06 3.83 -9.05
CA VAL A 58 9.57 4.70 -7.98
C VAL A 58 8.55 3.96 -7.12
N LEU A 59 8.88 3.78 -5.85
CA LEU A 59 7.99 3.25 -4.82
C LEU A 59 7.02 4.34 -4.35
N ARG A 60 5.77 4.26 -4.83
CA ARG A 60 4.72 5.26 -4.58
C ARG A 60 4.00 5.06 -3.24
N TYR A 61 4.74 4.83 -2.15
CA TYR A 61 4.13 4.63 -0.82
C TYR A 61 3.30 5.85 -0.36
N TYR A 62 3.55 7.03 -0.91
CA TYR A 62 2.80 8.25 -0.60
C TYR A 62 1.37 8.28 -1.21
N ASP A 63 1.03 7.31 -2.07
CA ASP A 63 -0.34 7.06 -2.51
C ASP A 63 -1.06 6.25 -1.40
N PRO A 64 -2.10 6.78 -0.73
CA PRO A 64 -2.84 6.08 0.32
C PRO A 64 -3.33 4.68 -0.05
N ARG A 65 -3.61 4.46 -1.35
CA ARG A 65 -4.05 3.15 -1.85
C ARG A 65 -2.92 2.12 -1.87
N LEU A 66 -1.68 2.57 -1.93
CA LEU A 66 -0.47 1.74 -1.95
C LEU A 66 0.29 1.78 -0.63
N PHE A 67 -0.01 2.71 0.27
CA PHE A 67 0.73 2.88 1.51
C PHE A 67 0.81 1.59 2.35
N LEU A 68 -0.34 0.98 2.63
CA LEU A 68 -0.39 -0.26 3.40
C LEU A 68 0.22 -1.45 2.62
N PRO A 69 -0.14 -1.70 1.34
CA PRO A 69 0.53 -2.71 0.51
C PRO A 69 2.06 -2.61 0.50
N VAL A 70 2.59 -1.40 0.36
CA VAL A 70 4.05 -1.18 0.40
C VAL A 70 4.59 -1.51 1.78
N SER A 71 3.96 -1.05 2.84
CA SER A 71 4.41 -1.29 4.22
C SER A 71 4.42 -2.79 4.56
N GLU A 72 3.44 -3.55 4.09
CA GLU A 72 3.34 -5.00 4.25
C GLU A 72 4.39 -5.76 3.42
N ALA A 73 4.80 -5.21 2.27
CA ALA A 73 5.83 -5.82 1.43
C ALA A 73 7.25 -5.65 1.99
N LEU A 74 7.50 -4.67 2.87
CA LEU A 74 8.84 -4.40 3.39
C LEU A 74 9.31 -5.51 4.35
N THR A 75 10.59 -5.86 4.28
CA THR A 75 11.22 -6.65 5.35
C THR A 75 11.26 -5.84 6.64
N PRO A 76 11.40 -6.47 7.82
CA PRO A 76 11.53 -5.75 9.09
C PRO A 76 12.68 -4.71 9.08
N ALA A 77 13.77 -4.99 8.37
CA ALA A 77 14.89 -4.05 8.22
C ALA A 77 14.49 -2.83 7.38
N GLN A 78 13.87 -3.04 6.21
CA GLN A 78 13.39 -1.95 5.35
C GLN A 78 12.27 -1.14 6.04
N GLY A 79 11.38 -1.80 6.77
CA GLY A 79 10.33 -1.14 7.56
C GLY A 79 10.90 -0.22 8.64
N ARG A 80 12.02 -0.58 9.28
CA ARG A 80 12.75 0.35 10.17
C ARG A 80 13.28 1.58 9.46
N VAL A 81 13.64 1.48 8.17
CA VAL A 81 14.05 2.64 7.37
C VAL A 81 12.84 3.55 7.08
N LEU A 82 11.77 3.01 6.50
CA LEU A 82 10.60 3.82 6.12
C LEU A 82 9.89 4.43 7.33
N HIS A 83 9.67 3.62 8.36
CA HIS A 83 8.85 4.01 9.51
C HIS A 83 9.67 4.57 10.68
N GLY A 84 11.00 4.41 10.68
CA GLY A 84 11.89 4.89 11.74
C GLY A 84 11.78 6.38 12.07
N PRO A 85 11.64 7.31 11.11
CA PRO A 85 11.52 8.73 11.45
C PRO A 85 10.09 9.16 11.81
N VAL A 86 9.12 8.23 11.83
CA VAL A 86 7.68 8.53 11.97
C VAL A 86 7.13 7.91 13.25
N ILE A 87 6.29 8.68 13.96
CA ILE A 87 5.54 8.21 15.14
C ILE A 87 4.30 7.45 14.70
N ALA A 88 3.53 8.03 13.78
CA ALA A 88 2.33 7.41 13.23
C ALA A 88 2.03 7.95 11.83
N TRP A 89 1.49 7.07 11.00
CA TRP A 89 0.91 7.37 9.69
C TRP A 89 -0.60 7.37 9.79
N HIS A 90 -1.26 8.23 9.01
CA HIS A 90 -2.71 8.35 8.96
C HIS A 90 -3.16 8.57 7.51
N TRP A 91 -4.20 7.85 7.09
CA TRP A 91 -4.77 8.00 5.76
C TRP A 91 -6.25 7.65 5.77
N LEU A 92 -6.93 7.96 4.65
CA LEU A 92 -8.23 7.39 4.33
C LEU A 92 -8.02 6.22 3.37
N ASP A 93 -8.61 5.06 3.68
CA ASP A 93 -8.63 3.93 2.76
C ASP A 93 -9.60 4.18 1.58
N ARG A 94 -9.73 3.18 0.70
CA ARG A 94 -10.60 3.26 -0.49
C ARG A 94 -12.09 3.40 -0.16
N ASP A 95 -12.49 3.09 1.07
CA ASP A 95 -13.85 3.24 1.60
C ASP A 95 -14.01 4.55 2.42
N HIS A 96 -13.05 5.47 2.30
CA HIS A 96 -12.99 6.74 3.06
C HIS A 96 -12.96 6.58 4.58
N ARG A 97 -12.50 5.42 5.08
CA ARG A 97 -12.38 5.18 6.52
C ARG A 97 -10.99 5.60 6.99
N ALA A 98 -10.95 6.27 8.13
CA ALA A 98 -9.70 6.68 8.76
C ALA A 98 -8.91 5.46 9.24
N GLN A 99 -7.69 5.33 8.73
CA GLN A 99 -6.73 4.29 9.08
C GLN A 99 -5.48 4.90 9.72
N HIS A 100 -4.74 4.07 10.44
CA HIS A 100 -3.45 4.46 10.99
C HIS A 100 -2.50 3.27 11.07
N LEU A 101 -1.20 3.57 11.01
CA LEU A 101 -0.11 2.62 11.21
C LEU A 101 0.93 3.27 12.12
N LEU A 102 1.29 2.58 13.20
CA LEU A 102 2.36 3.05 14.08
C LEU A 102 3.69 3.01 13.33
N GLY A 103 4.49 4.07 13.50
CA GLY A 103 5.85 4.07 13.01
C GLY A 103 6.81 3.43 14.01
N HIS A 104 8.10 3.47 13.68
CA HIS A 104 9.17 2.88 14.48
C HIS A 104 10.05 3.94 15.16
N TYR A 105 9.52 5.15 15.34
CA TYR A 105 10.26 6.22 15.99
C TYR A 105 10.70 5.83 17.40
N SER A 106 12.01 5.92 17.64
CA SER A 106 12.63 5.82 18.95
C SER A 106 13.40 7.09 19.24
N ARG A 107 13.25 7.62 20.46
CA ARG A 107 13.99 8.80 20.91
C ARG A 107 15.49 8.51 21.10
N HIS A 108 15.84 7.24 21.27
CA HIS A 108 17.19 6.78 21.63
C HIS A 108 17.92 6.09 20.47
N SER A 109 17.33 6.05 19.29
CA SER A 109 17.94 5.47 18.09
C SER A 109 17.71 6.42 16.93
N ASP A 110 18.78 6.66 16.16
CA ASP A 110 18.59 7.25 14.86
C ASP A 110 17.91 6.25 13.93
N ALA A 111 17.01 6.78 13.08
CA ALA A 111 16.50 6.01 11.97
C ALA A 111 17.66 5.68 11.03
N PRO A 112 17.75 4.43 10.51
CA PRO A 112 18.78 4.10 9.54
C PRO A 112 18.70 5.01 8.32
N THR A 113 19.84 5.38 7.72
CA THR A 113 19.86 6.22 6.53
C THR A 113 19.15 5.52 5.37
N ALA A 114 18.19 6.20 4.75
CA ALA A 114 17.56 5.71 3.53
C ALA A 114 18.49 5.91 2.32
N GLU A 115 18.83 4.83 1.63
CA GLU A 115 19.56 4.85 0.34
C GLU A 115 18.69 4.33 -0.82
N GLY A 116 17.39 4.16 -0.58
CA GLY A 116 16.49 3.41 -1.43
C GLY A 116 16.33 1.96 -0.97
N PHE A 117 15.42 1.22 -1.60
CA PHE A 117 15.14 -0.17 -1.28
C PHE A 117 15.63 -1.09 -2.39
N LEU A 118 16.37 -2.14 -2.01
CA LEU A 118 16.61 -3.29 -2.87
C LEU A 118 15.55 -4.35 -2.56
N PHE A 119 14.70 -4.67 -3.53
CA PHE A 119 13.63 -5.65 -3.39
C PHE A 119 14.04 -7.01 -3.95
N ASP A 120 13.65 -8.05 -3.21
CA ASP A 120 13.75 -9.43 -3.67
C ASP A 120 12.59 -9.79 -4.62
N PRO A 121 12.66 -10.93 -5.33
CA PRO A 121 11.61 -11.35 -6.27
C PRO A 121 10.21 -11.49 -5.65
N ALA A 122 10.10 -11.90 -4.38
CA ALA A 122 8.81 -12.07 -3.70
C ALA A 122 8.17 -10.71 -3.37
N GLN A 123 8.99 -9.73 -2.93
CA GLN A 123 8.53 -8.36 -2.73
C GLN A 123 8.08 -7.72 -4.05
N VAL A 124 8.84 -7.92 -5.13
CA VAL A 124 8.46 -7.44 -6.47
C VAL A 124 7.16 -8.12 -6.94
N ALA A 125 7.01 -9.43 -6.75
CA ALA A 125 5.79 -10.15 -7.12
C ALA A 125 4.56 -9.62 -6.37
N SER A 126 4.69 -9.36 -5.06
CA SER A 126 3.64 -8.77 -4.23
C SER A 126 3.23 -7.38 -4.73
N LEU A 127 4.21 -6.49 -4.96
CA LEU A 127 3.94 -5.13 -5.45
C LEU A 127 3.32 -5.13 -6.86
N LYS A 128 3.77 -6.03 -7.75
CA LYS A 128 3.17 -6.22 -9.08
C LYS A 128 1.74 -6.75 -8.99
N ALA A 129 1.46 -7.71 -8.12
CA ALA A 129 0.11 -8.23 -7.92
C ALA A 129 -0.88 -7.14 -7.48
N TRP A 130 -0.44 -6.16 -6.66
CA TRP A 130 -1.26 -4.99 -6.33
C TRP A 130 -1.53 -4.07 -7.52
N ALA A 131 -0.55 -3.89 -8.41
CA ALA A 131 -0.73 -3.13 -9.65
C ALA A 131 -1.69 -3.85 -10.60
N ASP A 132 -1.53 -5.17 -10.77
CA ASP A 132 -2.40 -6.01 -11.60
C ASP A 132 -3.83 -6.07 -11.05
N ALA A 133 -4.00 -6.08 -9.73
CA ALA A 133 -5.31 -6.01 -9.10
C ALA A 133 -6.02 -4.68 -9.39
N ASP A 134 -5.31 -3.55 -9.33
CA ASP A 134 -5.89 -2.24 -9.67
C ASP A 134 -6.16 -2.12 -11.17
N TRP A 135 -5.31 -2.70 -12.02
CA TRP A 135 -5.58 -2.84 -13.46
C TRP A 135 -6.86 -3.64 -13.70
N HIS A 136 -6.97 -4.84 -13.10
CA HIS A 136 -8.14 -5.70 -13.22
C HIS A 136 -9.42 -4.98 -12.81
N ARG A 137 -9.39 -4.28 -11.66
CA ARG A 137 -10.53 -3.50 -11.18
C ARG A 137 -10.98 -2.45 -12.20
N ARG A 138 -10.05 -1.72 -12.81
CA ARG A 138 -10.36 -0.68 -13.80
C ARG A 138 -10.87 -1.27 -15.10
N GLU A 139 -10.17 -2.27 -15.63
CA GLU A 139 -10.48 -2.90 -16.91
C GLU A 139 -11.87 -3.55 -16.90
N HIS A 140 -12.23 -4.21 -15.80
CA HIS A 140 -13.51 -4.92 -15.67
C HIS A 140 -14.57 -4.10 -14.94
N SER A 141 -14.29 -2.84 -14.60
CA SER A 141 -15.15 -2.01 -13.74
C SER A 141 -15.65 -2.79 -12.51
N ALA A 142 -14.73 -3.53 -11.90
CA ALA A 142 -15.04 -4.49 -10.87
C ALA A 142 -15.51 -3.75 -9.60
N THR A 143 -16.64 -4.18 -9.06
CA THR A 143 -17.22 -3.65 -7.82
C THR A 143 -17.20 -4.71 -6.73
N PRO A 144 -17.25 -4.33 -5.43
CA PRO A 144 -17.31 -5.30 -4.35
C PRO A 144 -18.48 -6.30 -4.52
N GLN A 145 -19.62 -5.82 -5.02
CA GLN A 145 -20.84 -6.61 -5.19
C GLN A 145 -20.69 -7.73 -6.22
N HIS A 146 -19.85 -7.56 -7.26
CA HIS A 146 -19.56 -8.62 -8.23
C HIS A 146 -18.95 -9.89 -7.59
N TYR A 147 -18.42 -9.78 -6.38
CA TYR A 147 -17.75 -10.85 -5.65
C TYR A 147 -18.35 -11.08 -4.26
N GLY A 148 -19.58 -10.60 -4.00
CA GLY A 148 -20.23 -10.75 -2.69
C GLY A 148 -19.57 -9.97 -1.54
N LEU A 149 -18.77 -8.96 -1.86
CA LEU A 149 -18.07 -8.11 -0.90
C LEU A 149 -18.82 -6.79 -0.68
N SER A 150 -18.59 -6.16 0.46
CA SER A 150 -19.26 -4.90 0.86
C SER A 150 -18.36 -3.66 0.82
N ARG A 151 -17.07 -3.82 0.50
CA ARG A 151 -16.05 -2.77 0.62
C ARG A 151 -15.03 -2.82 -0.50
N GLU A 152 -14.59 -1.64 -0.94
CA GLU A 152 -13.53 -1.46 -1.94
C GLU A 152 -12.19 -2.01 -1.44
N GLU A 153 -11.87 -1.84 -0.16
CA GLU A 153 -10.62 -2.40 0.39
C GLU A 153 -10.67 -3.94 0.42
N GLY A 154 -11.84 -4.51 0.65
CA GLY A 154 -12.07 -5.96 0.57
C GLY A 154 -11.89 -6.49 -0.86
N LEU A 155 -12.51 -5.81 -1.84
CA LEU A 155 -12.36 -6.12 -3.26
C LEU A 155 -10.89 -6.13 -3.67
N MET A 156 -10.16 -5.07 -3.35
CA MET A 156 -8.78 -4.92 -3.76
C MET A 156 -7.86 -5.99 -3.17
N ARG A 157 -8.09 -6.40 -1.91
CA ARG A 157 -7.39 -7.56 -1.31
C ARG A 157 -7.76 -8.88 -2.00
N HIS A 158 -9.02 -9.07 -2.35
CA HIS A 158 -9.49 -10.26 -3.03
C HIS A 158 -8.83 -10.40 -4.43
N LEU A 159 -8.83 -9.32 -5.22
CA LEU A 159 -8.12 -9.25 -6.50
C LEU A 159 -6.61 -9.43 -6.34
N PHE A 160 -5.99 -8.83 -5.32
CA PHE A 160 -4.56 -9.06 -5.04
C PHE A 160 -4.25 -10.54 -4.80
N HIS A 161 -5.06 -11.24 -4.01
CA HIS A 161 -4.87 -12.66 -3.73
C HIS A 161 -5.03 -13.53 -4.99
N SER A 162 -5.95 -13.20 -5.90
CA SER A 162 -6.08 -13.92 -7.17
C SER A 162 -4.83 -13.76 -8.04
N GLN A 163 -4.25 -12.56 -8.08
CA GLN A 163 -3.00 -12.28 -8.82
C GLN A 163 -1.82 -13.02 -8.19
N MET A 164 -1.73 -13.05 -6.86
CA MET A 164 -0.71 -13.80 -6.14
C MET A 164 -0.82 -15.30 -6.36
N ALA A 165 -2.03 -15.86 -6.34
CA ALA A 165 -2.27 -17.28 -6.63
C ALA A 165 -1.81 -17.64 -8.05
N ALA A 166 -2.11 -16.80 -9.05
CA ALA A 166 -1.65 -17.01 -10.41
C ALA A 166 -0.11 -16.94 -10.53
N CYS A 167 0.54 -16.02 -9.80
CA CYS A 167 2.00 -15.92 -9.72
C CYS A 167 2.62 -17.17 -9.07
N GLN A 168 2.02 -17.72 -8.01
CA GLN A 168 2.48 -18.94 -7.35
C GLN A 168 2.38 -20.18 -8.25
N GLN A 169 1.39 -20.22 -9.14
CA GLN A 169 1.27 -21.26 -10.18
C GLN A 169 2.23 -21.06 -11.36
N GLY A 170 3.04 -19.99 -11.37
CA GLY A 170 3.98 -19.71 -12.44
C GLY A 170 3.34 -19.30 -13.77
N LEU A 171 2.03 -18.99 -13.79
CA LEU A 171 1.28 -18.70 -15.01
C LEU A 171 1.75 -17.38 -15.66
N GLN A 172 2.41 -17.48 -16.81
CA GLN A 172 2.89 -16.35 -17.61
C GLN A 172 2.01 -16.05 -18.82
N ALA A 173 1.42 -17.08 -19.44
CA ALA A 173 0.60 -16.91 -20.64
C ALA A 173 -0.68 -16.12 -20.31
N PRO A 174 -0.98 -15.02 -21.01
CA PRO A 174 -2.12 -14.16 -20.67
C PRO A 174 -3.45 -14.90 -20.62
N GLU A 175 -3.71 -15.79 -21.58
CA GLU A 175 -4.98 -16.53 -21.68
C GLU A 175 -5.18 -17.48 -20.49
N GLU A 176 -4.17 -18.31 -20.21
CA GLU A 176 -4.18 -19.25 -19.08
C GLU A 176 -4.26 -18.52 -17.75
N ARG A 177 -3.48 -17.44 -17.59
CA ARG A 177 -3.47 -16.61 -16.39
C ARG A 177 -4.83 -15.99 -16.14
N GLN A 178 -5.45 -15.39 -17.16
CA GLN A 178 -6.77 -14.78 -17.03
C GLN A 178 -7.86 -15.81 -16.73
N ALA A 179 -7.83 -16.97 -17.38
CA ALA A 179 -8.77 -18.06 -17.11
C ALA A 179 -8.65 -18.54 -15.65
N PHE A 180 -7.43 -18.74 -15.17
CA PHE A 180 -7.17 -19.10 -13.78
C PHE A 180 -7.68 -18.03 -12.81
N ILE A 181 -7.38 -16.75 -13.04
CA ILE A 181 -7.82 -15.65 -12.17
C ILE A 181 -9.34 -15.60 -12.09
N ARG A 182 -10.04 -15.71 -13.23
CA ARG A 182 -11.51 -15.74 -13.24
C ARG A 182 -12.06 -16.89 -12.42
N GLN A 183 -11.52 -18.10 -12.60
CA GLN A 183 -11.95 -19.26 -11.83
C GLN A 183 -11.66 -19.10 -10.34
N TRP A 184 -10.45 -18.66 -9.98
CA TRP A 184 -10.05 -18.42 -8.60
C TRP A 184 -10.99 -17.43 -7.90
N LEU A 185 -11.35 -16.33 -8.59
CA LEU A 185 -12.26 -15.34 -8.04
C LEU A 185 -13.65 -15.94 -7.79
N LEU A 186 -14.18 -16.76 -8.70
CA LEU A 186 -15.45 -17.46 -8.50
C LEU A 186 -15.41 -18.39 -7.27
N ASP A 187 -14.34 -19.19 -7.17
CA ASP A 187 -14.21 -20.20 -6.12
C ASP A 187 -13.96 -19.59 -4.72
N ASN A 188 -13.42 -18.39 -4.66
CA ASN A 188 -13.01 -17.72 -3.41
C ASN A 188 -13.87 -16.49 -3.07
N SER A 189 -14.92 -16.23 -3.83
CA SER A 189 -15.87 -15.15 -3.54
C SER A 189 -16.95 -15.63 -2.58
N PRO A 190 -17.27 -14.87 -1.52
CA PRO A 190 -18.39 -15.17 -0.65
C PRO A 190 -19.72 -14.88 -1.37
N PHE A 191 -20.19 -15.80 -2.21
CA PHE A 191 -21.57 -15.76 -2.68
C PHE A 191 -22.47 -16.38 -1.59
N VAL A 192 -23.43 -15.61 -1.10
CA VAL A 192 -24.56 -16.20 -0.36
C VAL A 192 -25.46 -16.81 -1.43
N VAL A 193 -25.49 -18.14 -1.52
CA VAL A 193 -26.63 -18.83 -2.10
C VAL A 193 -27.72 -18.69 -1.05
N ASP A 194 -28.75 -17.88 -1.33
CA ASP A 194 -29.98 -17.93 -0.56
C ASP A 194 -30.55 -19.36 -0.75
N GLU A 195 -30.40 -20.21 0.28
CA GLU A 195 -31.18 -21.45 0.45
C GLU A 195 -32.53 -21.14 1.14
#